data_AF-A0A8T2AH34-F1
#
_entry.id   AF-A0A8T2AH34-F1
#
_cell.length_a   1.000
_cell.length_b   1.000
_cell.length_c   1.000
_cell.angle_alpha   90.00
_cell.angle_beta   90.00
_cell.angle_gamma   90.00
#
_symmetry.space_group_name_H-M   'P 1'
#
loop_
_entity.id
_entity.type
_entity.pdbx_description
1 polymer ?
#
loop_
_entity_poly.entity_id
_entity_poly.type
_entity_poly.pdbx_seq_one_letter_code
_entity_poly.pdbx_strand_id
1 'polypeptide(L)'
;MNMITSSAEMKKITGLDDDKLWAGFDWEETDKILSGEIKPRTLITSYPFPAIRYPQRGPLIAQELVSVFPNSCYMKRGIRSKLHEVIAKAKKKHFTSLILTHTNSRGHDELIIISLLNGASAVFSVIDFIPRADIPNCANPLSRRIYPELHMKSFDSQASVGTARMIQALFPKVTSSGGRPVAWFQKQNNHIFFRSHRFCYEEALSGESSSVRRQAQECGPRFALKLKAVERVSFETGKFKLLCVEVLDDYA
;
A
#
# COMPACT_ATOMS: atom_id res chain seq x y z
N MET A 1 3.18 -18.61 21.16
CA MET A 1 2.86 -17.91 22.42
C MET A 1 1.41 -17.53 22.36
N ASN A 2 0.61 -18.14 23.24
CA ASN A 2 -0.82 -18.35 23.09
C ASN A 2 -1.61 -17.03 23.00
N MET A 3 -2.37 -16.86 21.90
CA MET A 3 -3.39 -15.82 21.79
C MET A 3 -4.68 -16.37 22.38
N ILE A 4 -5.01 -15.89 23.58
CA ILE A 4 -6.35 -16.02 24.14
C ILE A 4 -7.20 -14.98 23.38
N THR A 5 -7.92 -15.41 22.36
CA THR A 5 -8.97 -14.62 21.72
C THR A 5 -10.28 -14.89 22.44
N SER A 6 -10.76 -13.88 23.16
CA SER A 6 -12.15 -13.76 23.58
C SER A 6 -13.05 -13.87 22.35
N SER A 7 -13.97 -14.83 22.41
CA SER A 7 -14.96 -15.18 21.39
C SER A 7 -15.97 -14.05 21.14
N ALA A 8 -15.57 -13.02 20.40
CA ALA A 8 -16.49 -12.26 19.55
C ALA A 8 -16.39 -12.86 18.15
N GLU A 9 -17.52 -13.25 17.55
CA GLU A 9 -17.57 -13.90 16.23
C GLU A 9 -16.72 -13.14 15.21
N MET A 10 -15.58 -13.71 14.84
CA MET A 10 -14.68 -13.14 13.85
C MET A 10 -15.36 -13.17 12.48
N LYS A 11 -15.43 -12.01 11.82
CA LYS A 11 -16.06 -11.91 10.51
C LYS A 11 -15.12 -12.44 9.42
N LYS A 12 -15.69 -13.25 8.54
CA LYS A 12 -15.01 -13.86 7.39
C LYS A 12 -14.95 -12.86 6.25
N ILE A 13 -13.77 -12.65 5.66
CA ILE A 13 -13.62 -11.86 4.43
C ILE A 13 -14.04 -12.75 3.25
N THR A 14 -15.21 -12.49 2.68
CA THR A 14 -15.70 -13.16 1.46
C THR A 14 -15.21 -12.49 0.18
N GLY A 15 -14.83 -11.21 0.28
CA GLY A 15 -14.22 -10.44 -0.80
C GLY A 15 -13.89 -9.03 -0.35
N LEU A 16 -13.29 -8.23 -1.25
CA LEU A 16 -13.02 -6.81 -1.00
C LEU A 16 -14.29 -5.95 -0.94
N ASP A 17 -15.43 -6.50 -1.35
CA ASP A 17 -16.72 -5.82 -1.46
C ASP A 17 -17.68 -6.12 -0.29
N ASP A 18 -17.17 -6.52 0.88
CA ASP A 18 -18.00 -6.62 2.09
C ASP A 18 -18.08 -5.28 2.85
N ASP A 19 -19.27 -4.67 2.90
CA ASP A 19 -19.53 -3.35 3.50
C ASP A 19 -19.21 -3.31 5.00
N LYS A 20 -19.17 -4.47 5.65
CA LYS A 20 -18.93 -4.58 7.10
C LYS A 20 -17.46 -4.67 7.47
N LEU A 21 -16.54 -4.78 6.49
CA LEU A 21 -15.10 -4.91 6.74
C LEU A 21 -14.53 -3.74 7.54
N TRP A 22 -14.95 -2.54 7.16
CA TRP A 22 -14.42 -1.28 7.67
C TRP A 22 -15.39 -0.57 8.64
N ALA A 23 -16.43 -1.28 9.07
CA ALA A 23 -17.42 -0.74 9.99
C ALA A 23 -16.77 -0.33 11.33
N GLY A 24 -17.11 0.87 11.81
CA GLY A 24 -16.64 1.41 13.09
C GLY A 24 -15.31 2.15 13.04
N PHE A 25 -14.68 2.30 11.88
CA PHE A 25 -13.59 3.26 11.69
C PHE A 25 -14.15 4.63 11.30
N ASP A 26 -13.55 5.68 11.87
CA ASP A 26 -13.82 7.06 11.49
C ASP A 26 -12.90 7.46 10.33
N TRP A 27 -13.49 7.96 9.25
CA TRP A 27 -12.81 8.32 8.02
C TRP A 27 -12.66 9.83 7.84
N GLU A 28 -13.13 10.68 8.75
CA GLU A 28 -13.14 12.14 8.56
C GLU A 28 -11.74 12.70 8.23
N GLU A 29 -10.73 12.37 9.03
CA GLU A 29 -9.34 12.82 8.76
C GLU A 29 -8.75 12.19 7.48
N THR A 30 -9.18 10.98 7.13
CA THR A 30 -8.76 10.34 5.88
C THR A 30 -9.38 11.06 4.69
N ASP A 31 -10.66 11.43 4.79
CA ASP A 31 -11.37 12.18 3.75
C ASP A 31 -10.75 13.58 3.58
N LYS A 32 -10.16 14.19 4.64
CA LYS A 32 -9.33 15.41 4.54
C LYS A 32 -8.02 15.20 3.75
N ILE A 33 -7.44 14.00 3.76
CA ILE A 33 -6.31 13.68 2.85
C ILE A 33 -6.81 13.61 1.41
N LEU A 34 -7.92 12.92 1.18
CA LEU A 34 -8.53 12.73 -0.14
C LEU A 34 -9.04 14.07 -0.73
N SER A 35 -9.50 15.01 0.11
CA SER A 35 -9.90 16.36 -0.31
C SER A 35 -8.68 17.24 -0.64
N GLY A 36 -7.51 16.92 -0.10
CA GLY A 36 -6.24 17.62 -0.28
C GLY A 36 -5.89 18.59 0.86
N GLU A 37 -6.71 18.68 1.92
CA GLU A 37 -6.46 19.50 3.11
C GLU A 37 -5.25 19.00 3.90
N ILE A 38 -5.11 17.68 4.04
CA ILE A 38 -3.98 17.03 4.71
C ILE A 38 -3.06 16.41 3.66
N LYS A 39 -1.78 16.81 3.68
CA LYS A 39 -0.78 16.19 2.81
C LYS A 39 -0.35 14.83 3.40
N PRO A 40 -0.50 13.72 2.66
CA PRO A 40 -0.14 12.41 3.17
C PRO A 40 1.37 12.27 3.31
N ARG A 41 1.79 11.54 4.35
CA ARG A 41 3.19 11.24 4.64
C ARG A 41 3.29 9.85 5.24
N THR A 42 4.04 8.98 4.57
CA THR A 42 4.07 7.54 4.90
C THR A 42 5.43 7.11 5.42
N LEU A 43 5.46 6.53 6.62
CA LEU A 43 6.66 5.87 7.12
C LEU A 43 6.64 4.42 6.65
N ILE A 44 7.67 3.98 5.96
CA ILE A 44 7.82 2.59 5.52
C ILE A 44 8.92 1.94 6.35
N THR A 45 8.65 0.76 6.90
CA THR A 45 9.65 -0.01 7.64
C THR A 45 9.45 -1.51 7.44
N SER A 46 10.46 -2.29 7.82
CA SER A 46 10.43 -3.74 7.74
C SER A 46 10.49 -4.35 9.14
N TYR A 47 9.87 -5.52 9.33
CA TYR A 47 9.97 -6.25 10.59
C TYR A 47 11.42 -6.62 10.90
N PRO A 48 11.90 -6.41 12.14
CA PRO A 48 13.29 -6.64 12.46
C PRO A 48 13.46 -8.05 13.03
N PHE A 49 13.75 -9.03 12.17
CA PHE A 49 14.02 -10.39 12.64
C PHE A 49 15.35 -10.91 12.08
N PRO A 50 16.34 -11.19 12.96
CA PRO A 50 17.67 -11.61 12.54
C PRO A 50 17.75 -13.06 12.01
N ALA A 51 16.69 -13.88 12.17
CA ALA A 51 16.70 -15.31 11.85
C ALA A 51 15.66 -15.72 10.79
N ILE A 52 15.31 -14.82 9.86
CA ILE A 52 14.43 -15.18 8.73
C ILE A 52 15.30 -15.76 7.61
N ARG A 53 14.81 -16.81 6.95
CA ARG A 53 15.40 -17.40 5.73
C ARG A 53 15.65 -16.36 4.61
N TYR A 54 14.82 -15.31 4.55
CA TYR A 54 14.84 -14.28 3.51
C TYR A 54 14.97 -12.85 4.10
N PRO A 55 16.10 -12.51 4.74
CA PRO A 55 16.22 -11.28 5.52
C PRO A 55 16.21 -10.00 4.66
N GLN A 56 16.50 -10.11 3.35
CA GLN A 56 16.58 -8.98 2.43
C GLN A 56 15.24 -8.66 1.74
N ARG A 57 14.28 -9.58 1.73
CA ARG A 57 13.03 -9.42 0.96
C ARG A 57 12.15 -8.30 1.49
N GLY A 58 11.87 -8.28 2.80
CA GLY A 58 11.13 -7.18 3.43
C GLY A 58 11.75 -5.80 3.16
N PRO A 59 13.05 -5.59 3.43
CA PRO A 59 13.75 -4.35 3.08
C PRO A 59 13.69 -3.99 1.59
N LEU A 60 13.82 -4.96 0.68
CA LEU A 60 13.72 -4.74 -0.77
C LEU A 60 12.33 -4.21 -1.15
N ILE A 61 11.27 -4.87 -0.69
CA ILE A 61 9.89 -4.41 -0.91
C ILE A 61 9.71 -3.01 -0.34
N ALA A 62 10.20 -2.76 0.87
CA ALA A 62 10.09 -1.44 1.50
C ALA A 62 10.77 -0.34 0.67
N GLN A 63 11.94 -0.60 0.08
CA GLN A 63 12.65 0.34 -0.78
C GLN A 63 11.90 0.60 -2.10
N GLU A 64 11.39 -0.44 -2.74
CA GLU A 64 10.58 -0.31 -3.96
C GLU A 64 9.29 0.49 -3.68
N LEU A 65 8.64 0.28 -2.53
CA LEU A 65 7.46 1.05 -2.14
C LEU A 65 7.74 2.52 -1.83
N VAL A 66 8.97 2.89 -1.46
CA VAL A 66 9.36 4.32 -1.34
C VAL A 66 9.28 5.03 -2.69
N SER A 67 9.54 4.31 -3.79
CA SER A 67 9.41 4.87 -5.14
C SER A 67 7.96 4.96 -5.62
N VAL A 68 7.07 4.16 -5.03
CA VAL A 68 5.64 4.12 -5.35
C VAL A 68 4.87 5.24 -4.64
N PHE A 69 5.06 5.39 -3.33
CA PHE A 69 4.26 6.29 -2.50
C PHE A 69 4.94 7.66 -2.33
N PRO A 70 4.32 8.76 -2.77
CA PRO A 70 4.87 10.09 -2.55
C PRO A 70 5.00 10.46 -1.06
N ASN A 71 5.91 11.38 -0.75
CA ASN A 71 6.19 11.84 0.63
C ASN A 71 6.52 10.70 1.61
N SER A 72 6.92 9.53 1.11
CA SER A 72 7.29 8.40 1.93
C SER A 72 8.78 8.39 2.26
N CYS A 73 9.15 7.70 3.34
CA CYS A 73 10.54 7.37 3.59
C CYS A 73 10.68 6.00 4.23
N TYR A 74 11.77 5.32 3.90
CA TYR A 74 12.16 4.07 4.56
C TYR A 74 12.97 4.37 5.81
N MET A 75 12.61 3.73 6.93
CA MET A 75 13.41 3.71 8.14
C MET A 75 13.70 2.26 8.53
N LYS A 76 14.98 1.91 8.61
CA LYS A 76 15.39 0.61 9.16
C LYS A 76 14.95 0.53 10.63
N ARG A 77 14.26 -0.55 10.98
CA ARG A 77 13.82 -0.81 12.35
C ARG A 77 14.93 -1.50 13.14
N GLY A 78 15.13 -1.07 14.39
CA GLY A 78 16.05 -1.75 15.30
C GLY A 78 15.48 -3.10 15.77
N ILE A 79 16.36 -4.07 16.01
CA ILE A 79 16.01 -5.44 16.44
C ILE A 79 15.14 -5.45 17.71
N ARG A 80 15.37 -4.50 18.62
CA ARG A 80 14.64 -4.39 19.89
C ARG A 80 13.47 -3.40 19.83
N SER A 81 13.28 -2.69 18.72
CA SER A 81 12.27 -1.63 18.63
C SER A 81 10.87 -2.21 18.58
N LYS A 82 10.06 -1.90 19.60
CA LYS A 82 8.66 -2.32 19.67
C LYS A 82 7.79 -1.49 18.73
N LEU A 83 6.63 -2.03 18.33
CA LEU A 83 5.79 -1.35 17.33
C LEU A 83 5.22 -0.02 17.86
N HIS A 84 4.80 0.03 19.13
CA HIS A 84 4.28 1.28 19.73
C HIS A 84 5.32 2.41 19.73
N GLU A 85 6.61 2.10 19.93
CA GLU A 85 7.70 3.09 19.87
C GLU A 85 7.84 3.66 18.45
N VAL A 86 7.72 2.80 17.43
CA VAL A 86 7.75 3.20 16.02
C VAL A 86 6.54 4.07 15.69
N ILE A 87 5.35 3.68 16.14
CA ILE A 87 4.11 4.45 15.97
C ILE A 87 4.24 5.82 16.65
N ALA A 88 4.68 5.87 17.91
CA ALA A 88 4.88 7.12 18.65
C ALA A 88 5.86 8.05 17.94
N LYS A 89 6.98 7.51 17.44
CA LYS A 89 7.96 8.26 16.66
C LYS A 89 7.39 8.76 15.33
N ALA A 90 6.56 7.95 14.66
CA ALA A 90 5.90 8.32 13.41
C ALA A 90 4.88 9.46 13.64
N LYS A 91 4.03 9.34 14.67
CA LYS A 91 3.07 10.38 15.04
C LYS A 91 3.77 11.69 15.45
N LYS A 92 4.85 11.62 16.23
CA LYS A 92 5.68 12.80 16.59
C LYS A 92 6.27 13.51 15.36
N LYS A 93 6.51 12.77 14.27
CA LYS A 93 7.00 13.32 13.00
C LYS A 93 5.88 13.65 12.01
N HIS A 94 4.62 13.63 12.43
CA HIS A 94 3.46 13.94 11.60
C HIS A 94 3.35 13.03 10.36
N PHE A 95 3.64 11.74 10.51
CA PHE A 95 3.25 10.75 9.51
C PHE A 95 1.76 10.45 9.62
N THR A 96 1.07 10.36 8.48
CA THR A 96 -0.36 9.99 8.39
C THR A 96 -0.54 8.48 8.35
N SER A 97 0.45 7.76 7.81
CA SER A 97 0.38 6.31 7.60
C SER A 97 1.71 5.63 7.93
N LEU A 98 1.63 4.37 8.34
CA LEU A 98 2.77 3.47 8.57
C LEU A 98 2.58 2.21 7.72
N ILE A 99 3.58 1.86 6.93
CA ILE A 99 3.63 0.62 6.18
C ILE A 99 4.68 -0.30 6.80
N LEU A 100 4.28 -1.52 7.15
CA LEU A 100 5.16 -2.58 7.59
C LEU A 100 5.29 -3.62 6.48
N THR A 101 6.52 -3.99 6.18
CA THR A 101 6.85 -5.07 5.24
C THR A 101 7.44 -6.25 6.01
N HIS A 102 7.03 -7.45 5.65
CA HIS A 102 7.52 -8.68 6.24
C HIS A 102 7.62 -9.77 5.18
N THR A 103 8.53 -10.70 5.38
CA THR A 103 8.54 -11.97 4.66
C THR A 103 8.63 -13.05 5.71
N ASN A 104 7.68 -13.98 5.70
CA ASN A 104 7.68 -15.06 6.68
C ASN A 104 8.73 -16.13 6.34
N SER A 105 8.88 -17.12 7.22
CA SER A 105 9.88 -18.19 7.08
C SER A 105 9.66 -19.09 5.86
N ARG A 106 8.45 -19.10 5.30
CA ARG A 106 8.07 -19.83 4.07
C ARG A 106 8.32 -19.01 2.80
N GLY A 107 8.71 -17.74 2.93
CA GLY A 107 8.96 -16.86 1.80
C GLY A 107 7.72 -16.13 1.27
N HIS A 108 6.59 -16.17 1.99
CA HIS A 108 5.44 -15.35 1.64
C HIS A 108 5.66 -13.93 2.15
N ASP A 109 5.51 -12.97 1.24
CA ASP A 109 5.64 -11.56 1.53
C ASP A 109 4.31 -10.98 2.01
N GLU A 110 4.38 -10.13 3.02
CA GLU A 110 3.25 -9.47 3.65
C GLU A 110 3.49 -7.96 3.74
N LEU A 111 2.41 -7.21 3.51
CA LEU A 111 2.36 -5.76 3.56
C LEU A 111 1.23 -5.35 4.50
N ILE A 112 1.55 -4.61 5.56
CA ILE A 112 0.56 -4.08 6.49
C ILE A 112 0.51 -2.56 6.33
N ILE A 113 -0.67 -2.02 6.00
CA ILE A 113 -0.91 -0.58 5.90
C ILE A 113 -1.71 -0.15 7.13
N ILE A 114 -1.13 0.74 7.95
CA ILE A 114 -1.75 1.28 9.16
C ILE A 114 -2.00 2.77 8.98
N SER A 115 -3.24 3.20 9.18
CA SER A 115 -3.58 4.62 9.31
C SER A 115 -3.26 5.09 10.73
N LEU A 116 -2.37 6.08 10.85
CA LEU A 116 -1.99 6.66 12.14
C LEU A 116 -3.02 7.68 12.67
N LEU A 117 -4.03 7.97 11.85
CA LEU A 117 -5.15 8.86 12.13
C LEU A 117 -6.20 8.16 13.01
N ASN A 118 -6.68 7.00 12.55
CA ASN A 118 -7.80 6.28 13.17
C ASN A 118 -7.47 4.87 13.67
N GLY A 119 -6.25 4.37 13.42
CA GLY A 119 -5.79 3.05 13.85
C GLY A 119 -6.28 1.89 12.98
N ALA A 120 -6.88 2.17 11.81
CA ALA A 120 -7.24 1.17 10.81
C ALA A 120 -5.98 0.47 10.28
N SER A 121 -6.03 -0.85 10.17
CA SER A 121 -4.94 -1.68 9.66
C SER A 121 -5.45 -2.68 8.62
N ALA A 122 -4.83 -2.69 7.45
CA ALA A 122 -5.07 -3.64 6.38
C ALA A 122 -3.84 -4.54 6.21
N VAL A 123 -4.01 -5.85 6.37
CA VAL A 123 -2.95 -6.85 6.15
C VAL A 123 -3.13 -7.46 4.78
N PHE A 124 -2.09 -7.38 3.94
CA PHE A 124 -2.08 -7.96 2.59
C PHE A 124 -1.00 -9.01 2.44
N SER A 125 -1.31 -10.06 1.70
CA SER A 125 -0.29 -10.90 1.06
C SER A 125 0.15 -10.20 -0.22
N VAL A 126 1.47 -10.12 -0.44
CA VAL A 126 2.07 -9.62 -1.68
C VAL A 126 2.33 -10.82 -2.58
N ILE A 127 1.80 -10.77 -3.80
CA ILE A 127 1.83 -11.85 -4.79
C ILE A 127 2.52 -11.33 -6.05
N ASP A 128 3.33 -12.18 -6.68
CA ASP A 128 4.07 -11.89 -7.92
C ASP A 128 4.83 -10.56 -7.88
N PHE A 129 5.55 -10.33 -6.78
CA PHE A 129 6.40 -9.15 -6.64
C PHE A 129 7.58 -9.23 -7.60
N ILE A 130 7.64 -8.27 -8.53
CA ILE A 130 8.76 -8.06 -9.45
C ILE A 130 9.28 -6.65 -9.19
N PRO A 131 10.51 -6.50 -8.66
CA PRO A 131 11.10 -5.19 -8.44
C PRO A 131 11.34 -4.48 -9.77
N ARG A 132 11.37 -3.14 -9.75
CA ARG A 132 11.55 -2.34 -10.96
C ARG A 132 12.78 -2.75 -11.78
N ALA A 133 13.87 -3.11 -11.10
CA ALA A 133 15.14 -3.49 -11.74
C ALA A 133 15.03 -4.74 -12.64
N ASP A 134 14.06 -5.62 -12.36
CA ASP A 134 13.87 -6.89 -13.08
C ASP A 134 12.85 -6.77 -14.21
N ILE A 135 12.25 -5.59 -14.41
CA ILE A 135 11.28 -5.33 -15.47
C ILE A 135 12.01 -4.85 -16.73
N PRO A 136 11.87 -5.55 -17.88
CA PRO A 136 12.49 -5.14 -19.13
C PRO A 136 12.02 -3.75 -19.58
N ASN A 137 12.94 -2.93 -20.08
CA ASN A 137 12.68 -1.58 -20.58
C ASN A 137 11.96 -0.66 -19.56
N CYS A 138 12.09 -0.95 -18.26
CA CYS A 138 11.51 -0.12 -17.21
C CYS A 138 12.26 1.20 -17.08
N ALA A 139 11.51 2.27 -16.98
CA ALA A 139 12.02 3.60 -16.75
C ALA A 139 12.74 3.74 -15.40
N ASN A 140 13.50 4.83 -15.27
CA ASN A 140 13.96 5.29 -13.98
C ASN A 140 12.77 5.64 -13.07
N PRO A 141 12.92 5.46 -11.74
CA PRO A 141 11.91 5.87 -10.77
C PRO A 141 11.50 7.32 -10.94
N LEU A 142 10.26 7.62 -10.56
CA LEU A 142 9.75 8.99 -10.57
C LEU A 142 10.56 9.89 -9.65
N SER A 143 10.84 11.12 -10.11
CA SER A 143 11.43 12.14 -9.26
C SER A 143 10.51 12.41 -8.06
N ARG A 144 11.09 12.58 -6.86
CA ARG A 144 10.33 12.86 -5.62
C ARG A 144 9.46 14.13 -5.70
N ARG A 145 9.72 15.01 -6.66
CA ARG A 145 8.95 16.24 -6.90
C ARG A 145 7.69 16.01 -7.74
N ILE A 146 7.57 14.86 -8.40
CA ILE A 146 6.45 14.53 -9.28
C ILE A 146 5.52 13.58 -8.54
N TYR A 147 4.28 14.02 -8.37
CA TYR A 147 3.21 13.19 -7.82
C TYR A 147 2.45 12.50 -8.97
N PRO A 148 2.37 11.16 -8.97
CA PRO A 148 1.59 10.44 -9.95
C PRO A 148 0.10 10.69 -9.73
N GLU A 149 -0.67 10.60 -10.81
CA GLU A 149 -2.11 10.52 -10.75
C GLU A 149 -2.51 9.11 -10.30
N LEU A 150 -3.34 9.01 -9.25
CA LEU A 150 -3.79 7.73 -8.73
C LEU A 150 -5.06 7.30 -9.45
N HIS A 151 -5.02 6.13 -10.10
CA HIS A 151 -6.15 5.54 -10.80
C HIS A 151 -6.58 4.27 -10.07
N MET A 152 -7.76 4.32 -9.44
CA MET A 152 -8.41 3.17 -8.80
C MET A 152 -9.45 2.61 -9.77
N LYS A 153 -9.25 1.38 -10.26
CA LYS A 153 -10.16 0.74 -11.24
C LYS A 153 -10.89 -0.45 -10.61
N SER A 154 -12.19 -0.56 -10.89
CA SER A 154 -13.06 -1.66 -10.43
C SER A 154 -13.26 -1.74 -8.90
N PHE A 155 -13.22 -0.58 -8.25
CA PHE A 155 -13.60 -0.35 -6.85
C PHE A 155 -15.01 0.24 -6.79
N ASP A 156 -15.95 -0.40 -7.47
CA ASP A 156 -17.27 0.19 -7.76
C ASP A 156 -18.29 -0.02 -6.63
N SER A 157 -17.95 -0.84 -5.61
CA SER A 157 -18.81 -1.11 -4.45
C SER A 157 -18.53 -0.12 -3.31
N GLN A 158 -19.57 0.25 -2.55
CA GLN A 158 -19.45 1.04 -1.33
C GLN A 158 -18.53 0.35 -0.29
N ALA A 159 -18.53 -0.98 -0.27
CA ALA A 159 -17.68 -1.79 0.59
C ALA A 159 -16.19 -1.67 0.32
N SER A 160 -15.81 -1.68 -0.97
CA SER A 160 -14.41 -1.59 -1.37
C SER A 160 -13.81 -0.21 -1.10
N VAL A 161 -14.66 0.79 -0.78
CA VAL A 161 -14.27 2.16 -0.43
C VAL A 161 -13.34 2.19 0.77
N GLY A 162 -13.49 1.34 1.79
CA GLY A 162 -12.59 1.39 2.94
C GLY A 162 -11.15 1.00 2.59
N THR A 163 -10.99 -0.09 1.84
CA THR A 163 -9.67 -0.52 1.33
C THR A 163 -9.12 0.50 0.32
N ALA A 164 -9.99 1.04 -0.54
CA ALA A 164 -9.61 2.08 -1.49
C ALA A 164 -9.14 3.35 -0.77
N ARG A 165 -9.85 3.81 0.27
CA ARG A 165 -9.48 4.96 1.13
C ARG A 165 -8.11 4.75 1.75
N MET A 166 -7.84 3.56 2.30
CA MET A 166 -6.53 3.23 2.88
C MET A 166 -5.39 3.38 1.85
N ILE A 167 -5.61 2.95 0.61
CA ILE A 167 -4.62 3.09 -0.47
C ILE A 167 -4.53 4.53 -0.97
N GLN A 168 -5.67 5.18 -1.21
CA GLN A 168 -5.77 6.56 -1.69
C GLN A 168 -5.10 7.54 -0.73
N ALA A 169 -5.25 7.33 0.59
CA ALA A 169 -4.62 8.15 1.62
C ALA A 169 -3.08 8.07 1.65
N LEU A 170 -2.46 7.23 0.83
CA LEU A 170 -1.00 7.20 0.63
C LEU A 170 -0.54 8.14 -0.49
N PHE A 171 -1.45 8.70 -1.28
CA PHE A 171 -1.16 9.56 -2.42
C PHE A 171 -1.72 10.97 -2.19
N PRO A 172 -0.93 12.03 -2.45
CA PRO A 172 -1.43 13.39 -2.41
C PRO A 172 -2.45 13.59 -3.53
N LYS A 173 -3.50 14.37 -3.25
CA LYS A 173 -4.40 14.84 -4.30
C LYS A 173 -3.62 15.66 -5.32
N VAL A 174 -3.78 15.32 -6.59
CA VAL A 174 -3.17 16.05 -7.71
C VAL A 174 -4.27 16.56 -8.63
N THR A 175 -4.07 17.75 -9.19
CA THR A 175 -4.92 18.26 -10.26
C THR A 175 -4.56 17.54 -11.57
N SER A 176 -5.57 17.10 -12.32
CA SER A 176 -5.36 16.45 -13.62
C SER A 176 -4.94 17.50 -14.64
N SER A 177 -3.64 17.59 -14.89
CA SER A 177 -3.05 18.57 -15.83
C SER A 177 -2.55 17.91 -17.12
N GLY A 178 -2.88 16.65 -17.38
CA GLY A 178 -2.29 15.86 -18.46
C GLY A 178 -0.79 15.59 -18.24
N GLY A 179 -0.26 14.53 -18.85
CA GLY A 179 1.18 14.22 -18.86
C GLY A 179 1.82 13.75 -17.55
N ARG A 180 1.08 13.69 -16.43
CA ARG A 180 1.58 13.10 -15.18
C ARG A 180 1.74 11.57 -15.33
N PRO A 181 2.74 10.97 -14.67
CA PRO A 181 2.76 9.53 -14.47
C PRO A 181 1.50 9.05 -13.75
N VAL A 182 1.11 7.80 -13.96
CA VAL A 182 -0.08 7.21 -13.35
C VAL A 182 0.31 6.00 -12.50
N ALA A 183 -0.26 5.94 -11.31
CA ALA A 183 -0.23 4.78 -10.42
C ALA A 183 -1.59 4.08 -10.50
N TRP A 184 -1.61 2.88 -11.07
CA TRP A 184 -2.81 2.08 -11.24
C TRP A 184 -2.94 1.08 -10.11
N PHE A 185 -4.12 1.07 -9.48
CA PHE A 185 -4.58 -0.02 -8.63
C PHE A 185 -5.87 -0.55 -9.24
N GLN A 186 -5.79 -1.74 -9.82
CA GLN A 186 -6.94 -2.39 -10.44
C GLN A 186 -7.36 -3.57 -9.59
N LYS A 187 -8.62 -3.57 -9.15
CA LYS A 187 -9.22 -4.72 -8.49
C LYS A 187 -9.67 -5.74 -9.56
N GLN A 188 -9.25 -6.99 -9.41
CA GLN A 188 -9.70 -8.13 -10.22
C GLN A 188 -9.62 -9.41 -9.40
N ASN A 189 -10.68 -10.22 -9.38
CA ASN A 189 -10.75 -11.50 -8.66
C ASN A 189 -10.26 -11.41 -7.19
N ASN A 190 -10.73 -10.41 -6.43
CA ASN A 190 -10.30 -10.13 -5.04
C ASN A 190 -8.80 -9.84 -4.85
N HIS A 191 -8.07 -9.57 -5.92
CA HIS A 191 -6.70 -9.08 -5.89
C HIS A 191 -6.66 -7.63 -6.34
N ILE A 192 -5.70 -6.87 -5.84
CA ILE A 192 -5.43 -5.49 -6.24
C ILE A 192 -4.09 -5.49 -6.97
N PHE A 193 -4.12 -5.34 -8.28
CA PHE A 193 -2.94 -5.29 -9.13
C PHE A 193 -2.39 -3.87 -9.19
N PHE A 194 -1.12 -3.71 -8.86
CA PHE A 194 -0.42 -2.45 -8.97
C PHE A 194 0.44 -2.38 -10.23
N ARG A 195 0.35 -1.29 -10.98
CA ARG A 195 1.27 -0.92 -12.07
C ARG A 195 1.52 0.59 -12.04
N SER A 196 2.74 1.02 -12.36
CA SER A 196 3.03 2.45 -12.51
C SER A 196 3.61 2.74 -13.88
N HIS A 197 3.07 3.76 -14.55
CA HIS A 197 3.45 4.16 -15.89
C HIS A 197 3.80 5.64 -15.93
N ARG A 198 4.86 6.00 -16.66
CA ARG A 198 5.11 7.35 -17.14
C ARG A 198 4.77 7.43 -18.62
N PHE A 199 4.54 8.64 -19.10
CA PHE A 199 4.29 8.88 -20.52
C PHE A 199 5.50 9.52 -21.17
N CYS A 200 5.96 8.91 -22.25
CA CYS A 200 6.99 9.47 -23.12
C CYS A 200 6.30 10.08 -24.34
N TYR A 201 6.79 11.24 -24.75
CA TYR A 201 6.36 11.94 -25.95
C TYR A 201 7.44 11.74 -26.99
N GLU A 202 7.11 11.06 -28.08
CA GLU A 202 8.00 10.98 -29.25
C GLU A 202 7.68 12.14 -30.19
N GLU A 203 8.71 12.92 -30.55
CA GLU A 203 8.59 13.92 -31.60
C GLU A 203 8.50 13.21 -32.95
N ALA A 204 7.52 13.58 -33.77
CA ALA A 204 7.38 13.04 -35.11
C ALA A 204 8.61 13.44 -35.94
N LEU A 205 9.27 12.45 -36.56
CA LEU A 205 10.33 12.73 -37.53
C LEU A 205 9.75 13.59 -38.66
N SER A 206 10.47 14.64 -39.02
CA SER A 206 10.05 15.72 -39.93
C SER A 206 9.46 15.19 -41.24
N GLY A 207 8.15 15.36 -41.44
CA GLY A 207 7.49 15.10 -42.72
C GLY A 207 6.05 14.58 -42.61
N GLU A 208 5.65 13.99 -41.49
CA GLU A 208 4.28 13.50 -41.26
C GLU A 208 3.53 14.41 -40.27
N SER A 209 2.24 14.64 -40.55
CA SER A 209 1.34 15.48 -39.76
C SER A 209 1.46 15.19 -38.26
N SER A 210 1.75 16.26 -37.52
CA SER A 210 2.08 16.32 -36.09
C SER A 210 1.11 15.55 -35.18
N SER A 211 1.35 14.26 -34.98
CA SER A 211 0.73 13.50 -33.89
C SER A 211 1.84 13.01 -32.96
N VAL A 212 2.05 13.74 -31.87
CA VAL A 212 2.94 13.31 -30.79
C VAL A 212 2.36 12.01 -30.22
N ARG A 213 3.03 10.88 -30.47
CA ARG A 213 2.59 9.58 -29.94
C ARG A 213 2.97 9.52 -28.46
N ARG A 214 1.95 9.34 -27.62
CA ARG A 214 2.11 9.18 -26.17
C ARG A 214 2.24 7.69 -25.86
N GLN A 215 3.46 7.20 -25.67
CA GLN A 215 3.69 5.82 -25.25
C GLN A 215 3.77 5.72 -23.72
N ALA A 216 3.05 4.77 -23.14
CA ALA A 216 3.18 4.45 -21.71
C ALA A 216 4.40 3.54 -21.50
N GLN A 217 5.27 3.92 -20.57
CA GLN A 217 6.41 3.13 -20.15
C GLN A 217 6.30 2.85 -18.65
N GLU A 218 6.48 1.59 -18.23
CA GLU A 218 6.48 1.23 -16.82
C GLU A 218 7.65 1.90 -16.08
N CYS A 219 7.42 2.34 -14.84
CA CYS A 219 8.42 3.06 -14.03
C CYS A 219 8.49 2.65 -12.55
N GLY A 220 7.83 1.55 -12.18
CA GLY A 220 7.79 1.04 -10.81
C GLY A 220 7.66 -0.48 -10.76
N PRO A 221 7.64 -1.09 -9.56
CA PRO A 221 7.51 -2.53 -9.39
C PRO A 221 6.14 -3.03 -9.86
N ARG A 222 6.05 -4.35 -10.08
CA ARG A 222 4.78 -5.07 -10.27
C ARG A 222 4.50 -5.88 -9.03
N PHE A 223 3.26 -5.86 -8.57
CA PHE A 223 2.78 -6.78 -7.55
C PHE A 223 1.26 -6.85 -7.58
N ALA A 224 0.71 -7.88 -6.96
CA ALA A 224 -0.68 -7.98 -6.59
C ALA A 224 -0.81 -8.05 -5.06
N LEU A 225 -1.87 -7.46 -4.52
CA LEU A 225 -2.20 -7.53 -3.11
C LEU A 225 -3.48 -8.33 -2.92
N LYS A 226 -3.47 -9.27 -1.97
CA LYS A 226 -4.67 -9.96 -1.49
C LYS A 226 -4.93 -9.59 -0.03
N LEU A 227 -6.09 -9.04 0.29
CA LEU A 227 -6.43 -8.65 1.66
C LEU A 227 -6.63 -9.91 2.52
N LYS A 228 -5.77 -10.07 3.52
CA LYS A 228 -5.78 -11.21 4.46
C LYS A 228 -6.55 -10.89 5.73
N ALA A 229 -6.46 -9.66 6.23
CA ALA A 229 -7.11 -9.27 7.46
C ALA A 229 -7.38 -7.76 7.54
N VAL A 230 -8.41 -7.42 8.29
CA VAL A 230 -8.70 -6.06 8.76
C VAL A 230 -8.57 -6.06 10.28
N GLU A 231 -7.78 -5.13 10.79
CA GLU A 231 -7.44 -5.05 12.21
C GLU A 231 -7.53 -3.61 12.70
N ARG A 232 -7.61 -3.44 14.03
CA ARG A 232 -7.41 -2.16 14.70
C ARG A 232 -6.15 -2.18 15.53
N VAL A 233 -5.29 -1.18 15.34
CA VAL A 233 -4.07 -1.00 16.13
C VAL A 233 -4.35 -0.10 17.33
N SER A 234 -3.95 -0.55 18.53
CA SER A 234 -3.79 0.32 19.68
C SER A 234 -2.46 1.06 19.57
N PHE A 235 -2.49 2.39 19.50
CA PHE A 235 -1.26 3.19 19.39
C PHE A 235 -0.39 3.15 20.64
N GLU A 236 -1.00 3.02 21.82
CA GLU A 236 -0.29 2.96 23.10
C GLU A 236 0.47 1.64 23.26
N THR A 237 -0.18 0.52 22.95
CA THR A 237 0.40 -0.81 23.18
C THR A 237 1.08 -1.39 21.95
N GLY A 238 0.71 -0.92 20.75
CA GLY A 238 1.14 -1.48 19.47
C GLY A 238 0.54 -2.86 19.19
N LYS A 239 -0.52 -3.25 19.93
CA LYS A 239 -1.23 -4.52 19.72
C LYS A 239 -2.30 -4.35 18.65
N PHE A 240 -2.49 -5.40 17.86
CA PHE A 240 -3.56 -5.50 16.87
C PHE A 240 -4.76 -6.23 17.47
N LYS A 241 -5.95 -5.70 17.25
CA LYS A 241 -7.23 -6.38 17.47
C LYS A 241 -7.76 -6.79 16.11
N LEU A 242 -7.81 -8.10 15.85
CA LEU A 242 -8.36 -8.66 14.63
C LEU A 242 -9.87 -8.42 14.55
N LEU A 243 -10.35 -7.91 13.40
CA LEU A 243 -11.76 -7.63 13.16
C LEU A 243 -12.34 -8.55 12.08
N CYS A 244 -11.61 -8.70 10.98
CA CYS A 244 -11.98 -9.57 9.88
C CYS A 244 -10.76 -10.35 9.41
N VAL A 245 -10.95 -11.61 9.01
CA VAL A 245 -9.87 -12.45 8.47
C VAL A 245 -10.36 -13.21 7.24
N GLU A 246 -9.49 -13.37 6.27
CA GLU A 246 -9.73 -14.25 5.14
C GLU A 246 -9.91 -15.69 5.63
N VAL A 247 -10.97 -16.33 5.14
CA VAL A 247 -11.13 -17.77 5.29
C VAL A 247 -10.20 -18.40 4.28
N LEU A 248 -9.18 -19.08 4.78
CA LEU A 248 -8.56 -20.13 3.98
C LEU A 248 -9.61 -21.21 3.91
N ASP A 249 -10.14 -21.49 2.71
CA ASP A 249 -10.82 -22.75 2.48
C ASP A 249 -9.76 -23.82 2.75
N ASP A 250 -9.80 -24.42 3.94
CA ASP A 250 -9.13 -25.70 4.18
C ASP A 250 -9.72 -26.65 3.13
N TYR A 251 -8.84 -27.22 2.30
CA TYR A 251 -9.04 -28.20 1.20
C TYR A 251 -8.75 -27.68 -0.22
N ALA A 252 -7.49 -27.87 -0.64
CA ALA A 252 -7.11 -28.79 -1.72
C ALA A 252 -5.66 -29.27 -1.52
#